data_AF-A0A669CC07-F1
#
_entry.id   AF-A0A669CC07-F1
#
_cell.length_a   1.000
_cell.length_b   1.000
_cell.length_c   1.000
_cell.angle_alpha   90.00
_cell.angle_beta   90.00
_cell.angle_gamma   90.00
#
_symmetry.space_group_name_H-M   'P 1'
#
loop_
_entity.id
_entity.type
_entity.pdbx_description
1 polymer ?
#
loop_
_entity_poly.entity_id
_entity_poly.type
_entity_poly.pdbx_seq_one_letter_code
_entity_poly.pdbx_strand_id
1 'polypeptide(L)'
;METVEQLVSFHHIQVQLSGGAPWGFTLKGGLEHGEPLIITKIEDEGKAAHCKKLKVGDELININGSALYGSRQEALILIKGSFRILKLTVRRPAVLPVLLYFAVCLFVFI
;
A
#
# COMPACT_ATOMS: atom_id res chain seq x y z
N MET A 1 22.75 10.93 10.63
CA MET A 1 22.39 9.79 9.74
C MET A 1 21.00 10.06 9.18
N GLU A 2 20.85 11.22 8.54
CA GLU A 2 19.57 11.84 8.21
C GLU A 2 19.79 12.42 6.81
N THR A 3 19.31 11.76 5.73
CA THR A 3 18.93 12.39 4.43
C THR A 3 18.70 11.43 3.26
N VAL A 4 19.00 10.13 3.31
CA VAL A 4 18.76 9.24 2.15
C VAL A 4 17.31 8.74 2.00
N GLU A 5 16.50 8.78 3.06
CA GLU A 5 15.08 8.35 3.03
C GLU A 5 14.15 9.38 2.36
N GLN A 6 14.66 10.56 1.97
CA GLN A 6 13.82 11.74 1.70
C GLN A 6 13.49 12.01 0.22
N LEU A 7 13.92 11.18 -0.72
CA LEU A 7 13.56 11.30 -2.14
C LEU A 7 12.72 10.13 -2.68
N VAL A 8 12.20 9.27 -1.81
CA VAL A 8 11.12 8.36 -2.21
C VAL A 8 9.81 9.09 -2.00
N SER A 9 9.26 9.66 -3.06
CA SER A 9 7.88 10.18 -3.00
C SER A 9 6.93 9.00 -2.85
N PHE A 10 6.01 9.04 -1.90
CA PHE A 10 5.02 7.98 -1.74
C PHE A 10 3.65 8.44 -2.24
N HIS A 11 3.03 7.66 -3.12
CA HIS A 11 1.67 7.90 -3.54
C HIS A 11 0.70 7.21 -2.59
N HIS A 12 -0.18 8.00 -1.97
CA HIS A 12 -1.28 7.48 -1.17
C HIS A 12 -2.48 7.23 -2.08
N ILE A 13 -2.84 5.97 -2.24
CA ILE A 13 -3.90 5.53 -3.15
C ILE A 13 -5.05 4.99 -2.30
N GLN A 14 -6.21 5.62 -2.43
CA GLN A 14 -7.44 5.14 -1.81
C GLN A 14 -8.16 4.19 -2.75
N VAL A 15 -8.43 2.99 -2.25
CA VAL A 15 -9.09 1.89 -2.94
C VAL A 15 -10.38 1.58 -2.21
N GLN A 16 -11.48 1.46 -2.94
CA GLN A 16 -12.76 1.03 -2.39
C GLN A 16 -13.23 -0.18 -3.18
N LEU A 17 -13.40 -1.29 -2.48
CA LEU A 17 -13.95 -2.52 -3.03
C LEU A 17 -15.39 -2.66 -2.55
N SER A 18 -16.26 -3.12 -3.44
CA SER A 18 -17.68 -3.35 -3.17
C SER A 18 -18.09 -4.76 -3.62
N GLY A 19 -19.09 -5.34 -2.94
CA GLY A 19 -19.61 -6.68 -3.24
C GLY A 19 -19.23 -7.75 -2.21
N GLY A 20 -18.69 -7.35 -1.05
CA GLY A 20 -18.40 -8.21 0.10
C GLY A 20 -17.19 -9.15 -0.04
N ALA A 21 -16.90 -9.95 0.97
CA ALA A 21 -15.82 -10.94 0.90
C ALA A 21 -16.20 -12.16 0.02
N PRO A 22 -15.25 -12.86 -0.62
CA PRO A 22 -13.81 -12.56 -0.67
C PRO A 22 -13.50 -11.35 -1.57
N TRP A 23 -12.46 -10.60 -1.19
CA TRP A 23 -12.03 -9.38 -1.87
C TRP A 23 -11.02 -9.63 -3.01
N GLY A 24 -10.42 -10.82 -3.06
CA GLY A 24 -9.51 -11.22 -4.13
C GLY A 24 -8.08 -10.69 -4.00
N PHE A 25 -7.54 -10.57 -2.78
CA PHE A 25 -6.13 -10.23 -2.57
C PHE A 25 -5.55 -10.93 -1.33
N THR A 26 -4.23 -11.04 -1.28
CA THR A 26 -3.47 -11.61 -0.15
C THR A 26 -2.52 -10.58 0.44
N LEU A 27 -2.40 -10.61 1.76
CA LEU A 27 -1.56 -9.71 2.54
C LEU A 27 -0.48 -10.51 3.28
N LYS A 28 0.76 -10.00 3.28
CA LYS A 28 1.89 -10.51 4.06
C LYS A 28 2.43 -9.46 5.02
N GLY A 29 3.35 -9.88 5.88
CA GLY A 29 4.03 -9.02 6.82
C GLY A 29 3.18 -8.71 8.05
N GLY A 30 3.56 -7.67 8.76
CA GLY A 30 3.00 -7.23 10.03
C GLY A 30 4.10 -6.80 10.98
N LEU A 31 3.78 -5.84 11.85
CA LEU A 31 4.66 -5.35 12.90
C LEU A 31 5.12 -6.49 13.82
N GLU A 32 4.27 -7.50 14.00
CA GLU A 32 4.60 -8.76 14.69
C GLU A 32 5.81 -9.50 14.10
N HIS A 33 6.12 -9.28 12.82
CA HIS A 33 7.28 -9.81 12.11
C HIS A 33 8.34 -8.74 11.80
N GLY A 34 8.12 -7.48 12.20
CA GLY A 34 8.96 -6.34 11.80
C GLY A 34 8.88 -6.00 10.30
N GLU A 35 7.85 -6.48 9.60
CA GLU A 35 7.65 -6.25 8.18
C GLU A 35 6.40 -5.38 7.93
N PRO A 36 6.42 -4.47 6.95
CA PRO A 36 5.21 -3.73 6.57
C PRO A 36 4.14 -4.64 5.98
N LEU A 37 2.87 -4.22 6.09
CA LEU A 37 1.74 -4.98 5.55
C LEU A 37 1.68 -4.80 4.02
N ILE A 38 2.14 -5.80 3.27
CA ILE A 38 2.27 -5.69 1.80
C ILE A 38 1.31 -6.65 1.10
N ILE A 39 0.72 -6.19 0.00
CA ILE A 39 -0.09 -7.01 -0.90
C ILE A 39 0.81 -7.88 -1.77
N THR A 40 0.72 -9.20 -1.63
CA THR A 40 1.57 -10.17 -2.36
C THR A 40 0.91 -10.76 -3.58
N LYS A 41 -0.42 -10.85 -3.56
CA LYS A 41 -1.18 -11.52 -4.60
C LYS A 41 -2.51 -10.81 -4.76
N ILE A 42 -2.94 -10.68 -6.00
CA ILE A 42 -4.27 -10.25 -6.38
C ILE A 42 -4.82 -11.38 -7.25
N GLU A 43 -6.03 -11.84 -6.95
CA GLU A 43 -6.68 -12.87 -7.76
C GLU A 43 -7.18 -12.25 -9.06
N ASP A 44 -6.83 -12.86 -10.19
CA ASP A 44 -7.39 -12.55 -11.50
C ASP A 44 -8.91 -12.77 -11.43
N GLU A 45 -9.70 -11.79 -11.87
CA GLU A 45 -11.17 -11.70 -11.67
C GLU A 45 -11.65 -11.41 -10.23
N GLY A 46 -10.75 -11.14 -9.30
CA GLY A 46 -11.10 -10.68 -7.95
C GLY A 46 -11.59 -9.22 -7.92
N LYS A 47 -12.31 -8.84 -6.87
CA LYS A 47 -12.79 -7.45 -6.67
C LYS A 47 -11.62 -6.45 -6.64
N ALA A 48 -10.51 -6.85 -6.02
CA ALA A 48 -9.27 -6.10 -6.02
C ALA A 48 -8.72 -5.87 -7.45
N ALA A 49 -8.72 -6.90 -8.30
CA ALA A 49 -8.31 -6.78 -9.71
C ALA A 49 -9.25 -5.87 -10.50
N HIS A 50 -10.57 -5.98 -10.29
CA HIS A 50 -11.58 -5.17 -10.96
C HIS A 50 -11.43 -3.67 -10.63
N CYS A 51 -10.98 -3.35 -9.42
CA CYS A 51 -10.75 -1.96 -9.02
C CYS A 51 -9.57 -1.33 -9.78
N LYS A 52 -8.61 -2.12 -10.29
CA LYS A 52 -7.37 -1.70 -11.01
C LYS A 52 -6.46 -0.67 -10.30
N LYS A 53 -6.86 -0.19 -9.12
CA LYS A 53 -6.08 0.75 -8.29
C LYS A 53 -5.06 0.03 -7.42
N LEU A 54 -5.48 -1.12 -6.87
CA LEU A 54 -4.66 -1.98 -6.02
C LEU A 54 -3.70 -2.79 -6.86
N LYS A 55 -2.43 -2.86 -6.46
CA LYS A 55 -1.40 -3.66 -7.12
C LYS A 55 -0.59 -4.46 -6.10
N VAL A 56 0.03 -5.53 -6.58
CA VAL A 56 1.03 -6.28 -5.80
C VAL A 56 2.21 -5.36 -5.50
N GLY A 57 2.70 -5.40 -4.26
CA GLY A 57 3.76 -4.53 -3.75
C GLY A 57 3.25 -3.25 -3.06
N ASP A 58 1.95 -2.96 -3.13
CA ASP A 58 1.36 -1.87 -2.37
C ASP A 58 1.37 -2.19 -0.86
N GLU A 59 1.73 -1.19 -0.06
CA GLU A 59 1.75 -1.28 1.39
C GLU A 59 0.42 -0.76 1.97
N LEU A 60 -0.21 -1.52 2.85
CA LEU A 60 -1.47 -1.18 3.46
C LEU A 60 -1.26 -0.37 4.74
N ILE A 61 -1.82 0.84 4.77
CA ILE A 61 -1.68 1.77 5.90
C ILE A 61 -2.99 1.94 6.67
N ASN A 62 -4.14 2.04 5.99
CA ASN A 62 -5.45 2.13 6.64
C ASN A 62 -6.48 1.17 6.02
N ILE A 63 -7.42 0.73 6.84
CA ILE A 63 -8.56 -0.10 6.45
C ILE A 63 -9.84 0.48 7.05
N ASN A 64 -10.86 0.70 6.22
CA ASN A 64 -12.15 1.31 6.59
C ASN A 64 -12.05 2.65 7.32
N GLY A 65 -10.95 3.37 7.13
CA GLY A 65 -10.68 4.63 7.83
C GLY A 65 -9.90 4.45 9.14
N SER A 66 -9.76 3.22 9.64
CA SER A 66 -8.88 2.91 10.78
C SER A 66 -7.44 2.82 10.32
N ALA A 67 -6.56 3.62 10.92
CA ALA A 67 -5.12 3.49 10.76
C ALA A 67 -4.66 2.20 11.44
N LEU A 68 -3.93 1.38 10.72
CA LEU A 68 -3.36 0.17 11.29
C LEU A 68 -2.13 0.53 12.08
N TYR A 69 -1.96 -0.08 13.25
CA TYR A 69 -0.69 0.00 13.99
C TYR A 69 0.38 -0.94 13.41
N GLY A 70 0.13 -1.51 12.23
CA GLY A 70 0.97 -2.48 11.57
C GLY A 70 0.68 -3.93 11.97
N SER A 71 -0.26 -4.22 12.88
CA SER A 71 -0.61 -5.61 13.21
C SER A 71 -1.30 -6.31 12.03
N ARG A 72 -0.84 -7.53 11.71
CA ARG A 72 -1.43 -8.36 10.66
C ARG A 72 -2.80 -8.88 11.06
N GLN A 73 -2.94 -9.28 12.32
CA GLN A 73 -4.19 -9.81 12.84
C GLN A 73 -5.29 -8.74 12.78
N GLU A 74 -5.01 -7.52 13.21
CA GLU A 74 -5.92 -6.38 13.11
C GLU A 74 -6.38 -6.15 11.66
N ALA A 75 -5.42 -6.11 10.73
CA ALA A 75 -5.71 -5.93 9.31
C ALA A 75 -6.67 -7.01 8.77
N LEU A 76 -6.40 -8.27 9.08
CA LEU A 76 -7.21 -9.40 8.64
C LEU A 76 -8.62 -9.37 9.23
N ILE A 77 -8.76 -9.00 10.50
CA ILE A 77 -10.05 -8.87 11.18
C ILE A 77 -10.90 -7.79 10.50
N LEU A 78 -10.31 -6.62 10.24
CA LEU A 78 -11.02 -5.51 9.57
C LEU A 78 -11.43 -5.87 8.13
N ILE A 79 -10.56 -6.55 7.38
CA ILE A 79 -10.83 -6.99 6.00
C ILE A 79 -11.97 -8.01 5.98
N LYS A 80 -11.90 -9.03 6.84
CA LYS A 80 -12.91 -10.09 6.90
C LYS A 80 -14.23 -9.59 7.51
N GLY A 81 -14.17 -8.67 8.46
CA GLY A 81 -15.33 -8.01 9.07
C GLY A 81 -16.01 -6.99 8.15
N SER A 82 -15.41 -6.67 7.00
CA SER A 82 -16.03 -5.81 6.01
C SER A 82 -17.14 -6.56 5.28
N PHE A 83 -18.39 -6.10 5.43
CA PHE A 83 -19.56 -6.79 4.88
C PHE A 83 -19.79 -6.51 3.40
N ARG A 84 -20.02 -5.24 3.03
CA ARG A 84 -20.40 -4.86 1.66
C ARG A 84 -19.35 -3.99 0.97
N ILE A 85 -18.63 -3.20 1.74
CA ILE A 85 -17.66 -2.21 1.26
C ILE A 85 -16.40 -2.36 2.11
N LEU A 86 -15.25 -2.45 1.45
CA LEU A 86 -13.94 -2.41 2.05
C LEU A 86 -13.19 -1.21 1.49
N LYS A 87 -12.86 -0.24 2.35
CA LYS A 87 -12.00 0.89 1.99
C LYS A 87 -10.58 0.59 2.43
N LEU A 88 -9.60 0.76 1.56
CA LEU A 88 -8.19 0.55 1.83
C LEU A 88 -7.46 1.83 1.44
N THR A 89 -6.51 2.26 2.26
CA THR A 89 -5.53 3.25 1.86
C THR A 89 -4.21 2.53 1.76
N VAL A 90 -3.60 2.57 0.58
CA VAL A 90 -2.29 1.98 0.34
C VAL A 90 -1.26 3.02 -0.02
N ARG A 91 0.00 2.72 0.29
CA ARG A 91 1.18 3.49 -0.05
C ARG A 91 1.92 2.78 -1.16
N ARG A 92 2.21 3.49 -2.25
CA ARG A 92 3.07 3.02 -3.32
C ARG A 92 4.33 3.89 -3.41
N PRO A 93 5.54 3.32 -3.26
CA PRO A 93 6.77 4.07 -3.49
C PRO A 93 6.84 4.50 -4.96
N ALA A 94 6.96 5.81 -5.19
CA ALA A 94 7.35 6.35 -6.48
C ALA A 94 8.88 6.30 -6.52
N VAL A 95 9.39 5.35 -7.30
CA VAL A 95 10.81 5.38 -7.65
C VAL A 95 10.96 6.51 -8.67
N LEU A 96 11.39 7.69 -8.20
CA LEU A 96 11.86 8.71 -9.12
C LEU A 96 13.06 8.13 -9.87
N PRO A 97 13.10 8.23 -11.21
CA PRO A 97 14.26 7.76 -11.95
C PRO A 97 15.50 8.50 -11.42
N VAL A 98 16.52 7.74 -11.04
CA VAL A 98 17.84 8.22 -10.58
C VAL A 98 18.45 9.30 -11.49
N LEU A 99 18.00 9.41 -12.75
CA LEU A 99 18.37 10.48 -13.68
C LEU A 99 17.93 11.89 -13.23
N LEU A 100 16.81 12.02 -12.49
CA LEU A 100 16.40 13.30 -11.90
C LEU A 100 17.31 13.70 -10.73
N TYR A 101 17.86 12.73 -10.01
CA TYR A 101 18.79 12.99 -8.91
C TYR A 101 20.06 13.70 -9.39
N PHE A 102 20.63 13.25 -10.52
CA PHE A 102 21.76 13.92 -11.15
C PHE A 102 21.42 15.34 -11.63
N ALA A 103 20.20 15.57 -12.13
CA ALA A 103 19.76 16.89 -12.58
C ALA A 103 19.58 17.88 -11.42
N VAL A 104 19.10 17.44 -10.25
CA VAL A 104 18.96 18.29 -9.06
C VAL A 104 20.31 18.62 -8.44
N CYS A 105 21.25 17.66 -8.38
CA CYS A 105 22.61 17.95 -7.93
C CYS A 105 23.33 18.95 -8.84
N LEU A 106 23.09 18.93 -10.15
CA LEU A 106 23.72 19.91 -11.05
C LEU A 106 23.23 21.35 -10.83
N PHE A 107 21.97 21.53 -10.41
CA PHE A 107 21.38 22.86 -10.17
C PHE A 107 21.75 23.48 -8.82
N VAL A 108 22.20 22.68 -7.85
CA VAL A 108 22.63 23.18 -6.52
C VAL A 108 24.12 23.55 -6.49
N PHE A 109 24.87 23.18 -7.53
CA PHE A 109 26.32 23.43 -7.65
C PHE A 109 26.72 24.41 -8.76
N ILE A 110 25.76 25.14 -9.37
CA ILE A 110 26.00 26.23 -10.33
C ILE A 110 25.50 27.55 -9.75
#